data_AF-A0A3N4Q3P1-F1
#
_entry.id   AF-A0A3N4Q3P1-F1
#
_cell.length_a   1.000
_cell.length_b   1.000
_cell.length_c   1.000
_cell.angle_alpha   90.00
_cell.angle_beta   90.00
_cell.angle_gamma   90.00
#
_symmetry.space_group_name_H-M   'P 1'
#
loop_
_entity.id
_entity.type
_entity.pdbx_description
1 polymer ?
#
loop_
_entity_poly.entity_id
_entity_poly.type
_entity_poly.pdbx_seq_one_letter_code
_entity_poly.pdbx_strand_id
1 'polypeptide(L)'
;MPKEEMTITRKDTSYRALGNYYWDEIARLKNQQLNVSKVVRINGQADSALVRDSASLEALFRPLMDADISKPSLADAYDADTIVNQLVAGDTTFILQSKGKQTNPYQLILDVDRDGRIKTARVTAYTSNLVYEYRQEILYERSRQLRVSTFQKIIFMKPEHLEVQAWFLPAKA
;
A
#
# COMPACT_ATOMS: atom_id res chain seq x y z
N MET A 1 4.99 42.70 -18.29
CA MET A 1 5.28 41.58 -17.36
C MET A 1 4.02 40.73 -17.25
N PRO A 2 4.01 39.46 -17.68
CA PRO A 2 2.86 38.60 -17.49
C PRO A 2 2.92 37.94 -16.10
N LYS A 3 1.73 37.82 -15.50
CA LYS A 3 1.49 37.24 -14.17
C LYS A 3 1.73 35.73 -14.21
N GLU A 4 2.51 35.20 -13.26
CA GLU A 4 2.59 33.77 -12.98
C GLU A 4 1.21 33.29 -12.50
N GLU A 5 0.53 32.51 -13.34
CA GLU A 5 -0.59 31.68 -12.90
C GLU A 5 -0.03 30.56 -12.03
N MET A 6 -0.32 30.62 -10.74
CA MET A 6 -0.16 29.49 -9.83
C MET A 6 -1.05 28.34 -10.32
N THR A 7 -0.47 27.41 -11.07
CA THR A 7 -1.10 26.14 -11.41
C THR A 7 -1.44 25.41 -10.11
N ILE A 8 -2.70 25.46 -9.70
CA ILE A 8 -3.21 24.62 -8.62
C ILE A 8 -3.12 23.19 -9.14
N THR A 9 -2.11 22.45 -8.67
CA THR A 9 -1.93 21.03 -9.00
C THR A 9 -3.19 20.29 -8.57
N ARG A 10 -4.07 19.97 -9.52
CA ARG A 10 -5.26 19.16 -9.29
C ARG A 10 -4.79 17.85 -8.66
N LYS A 11 -5.16 17.61 -7.40
CA LYS A 11 -4.81 16.40 -6.65
C LYS A 11 -5.22 15.21 -7.52
N ASP A 12 -4.25 14.45 -8.04
CA ASP A 12 -4.54 13.25 -8.82
C ASP A 12 -5.23 12.26 -7.87
N THR A 13 -6.51 11.99 -8.14
CA THR A 13 -7.36 11.05 -7.42
C THR A 13 -7.49 9.73 -8.17
N SER A 14 -6.67 9.49 -9.19
CA SER A 14 -6.65 8.21 -9.88
C SER A 14 -6.21 7.10 -8.91
N TYR A 15 -6.64 5.87 -9.17
CA TYR A 15 -6.21 4.68 -8.43
C TYR A 15 -4.68 4.46 -8.44
N ARG A 16 -3.95 5.19 -9.31
CA ARG A 16 -2.48 5.18 -9.39
C ARG A 16 -1.82 6.06 -8.33
N ALA A 17 -2.52 7.08 -7.83
CA ALA A 17 -2.06 8.01 -6.81
C ALA A 17 -2.38 7.52 -5.39
N LEU A 18 -1.80 6.36 -5.02
CA LEU A 18 -2.06 5.69 -3.75
C LEU A 18 -1.78 6.58 -2.53
N GLY A 19 -0.79 7.47 -2.60
CA GLY A 19 -0.48 8.38 -1.50
C GLY A 19 -1.66 9.28 -1.14
N ASN A 20 -2.33 9.85 -2.15
CA ASN A 20 -3.51 10.68 -1.95
C ASN A 20 -4.71 9.88 -1.45
N TYR A 21 -4.94 8.70 -2.03
CA TYR A 21 -6.05 7.83 -1.67
C TYR A 21 -6.00 7.42 -0.20
N TYR A 22 -4.82 6.99 0.29
CA TYR A 22 -4.71 6.48 1.65
C TYR A 22 -4.81 7.54 2.74
N TRP A 23 -4.55 8.82 2.43
CA TRP A 23 -4.88 9.91 3.36
C TRP A 23 -6.38 10.02 3.63
N ASP A 24 -7.20 9.91 2.58
CA ASP A 24 -8.66 9.96 2.70
C ASP A 24 -9.18 8.72 3.43
N GLU A 25 -8.57 7.56 3.20
CA GLU A 25 -8.87 6.32 3.92
C GLU A 25 -8.51 6.40 5.41
N ILE A 26 -7.35 6.95 5.76
CA ILE A 26 -6.95 7.18 7.16
C ILE A 26 -7.97 8.11 7.85
N ALA A 27 -8.38 9.20 7.18
CA ALA A 27 -9.39 10.10 7.70
C ALA A 27 -10.75 9.38 7.90
N ARG A 28 -11.14 8.52 6.97
CA ARG A 28 -12.34 7.68 7.08
C ARG A 28 -12.27 6.75 8.29
N LEU A 29 -11.17 6.03 8.48
CA LEU A 29 -10.97 5.11 9.60
C LEU A 29 -11.01 5.86 10.96
N LYS A 30 -10.43 7.06 11.03
CA LYS A 30 -10.50 7.95 12.20
C LYS A 30 -11.94 8.34 12.52
N ASN A 31 -12.71 8.76 11.52
CA ASN A 31 -14.12 9.16 11.70
C ASN A 31 -15.04 8.00 12.10
N GLN A 32 -14.70 6.78 11.71
CA GLN A 32 -15.47 5.58 12.07
C GLN A 32 -15.13 5.02 13.46
N GLN A 33 -14.19 5.62 14.18
CA GLN A 33 -13.76 5.19 15.52
C GLN A 33 -13.36 3.70 15.59
N LEU A 34 -12.83 3.14 14.50
CA LEU A 34 -12.45 1.73 14.47
C LEU A 34 -11.30 1.46 15.43
N ASN A 35 -11.39 0.34 16.15
CA ASN A 35 -10.29 -0.18 16.95
C ASN A 35 -9.27 -0.85 16.03
N VAL A 36 -8.01 -0.43 16.10
CA VAL A 36 -6.96 -1.02 15.28
C VAL A 36 -6.02 -1.83 16.18
N SER A 37 -6.01 -3.15 15.99
CA SER A 37 -5.11 -4.06 16.68
C SER A 37 -3.93 -4.40 15.79
N LYS A 38 -2.71 -4.09 16.23
CA LYS A 38 -1.47 -4.34 15.51
C LYS A 38 -0.73 -5.52 16.15
N VAL A 39 -0.34 -6.47 15.32
CA VAL A 39 0.56 -7.58 15.68
C VAL A 39 1.84 -7.42 14.88
N VAL A 40 2.98 -7.48 15.55
CA VAL A 40 4.30 -7.49 14.93
C VAL A 40 4.94 -8.84 15.20
N ARG A 41 5.41 -9.52 14.15
CA ARG A 41 6.12 -10.79 14.27
C ARG A 41 7.53 -10.65 13.71
N ILE A 42 8.55 -11.00 14.49
CA ILE A 42 9.94 -11.06 14.04
C ILE A 42 10.42 -12.50 14.18
N ASN A 43 10.83 -13.12 13.08
CA ASN A 43 11.31 -14.50 13.04
C ASN A 43 10.38 -15.49 13.76
N GLY A 44 9.06 -15.27 13.66
CA GLY A 44 8.02 -16.08 14.28
C GLY A 44 7.62 -15.69 15.72
N GLN A 45 8.38 -14.83 16.40
CA GLN A 45 8.02 -14.30 17.72
C GLN A 45 7.10 -13.09 17.57
N ALA A 46 5.97 -13.09 18.27
CA ALA A 46 4.93 -12.07 18.11
C ALA A 46 4.83 -11.16 19.34
N ASP A 47 4.67 -9.87 19.10
CA ASP A 47 4.21 -8.87 20.05
C ASP A 47 2.97 -8.18 19.50
N SER A 48 2.07 -7.71 20.36
CA SER A 48 0.80 -7.11 19.96
C SER A 48 0.52 -5.83 20.74
N ALA A 49 0.07 -4.80 20.03
CA ALA A 49 -0.25 -3.50 20.60
C ALA A 49 -1.51 -2.92 19.96
N LEU A 50 -2.25 -2.11 20.72
CA LEU A 50 -3.33 -1.29 20.16
C LEU A 50 -2.74 -0.02 19.54
N VAL A 51 -3.24 0.36 18.37
CA VAL A 51 -2.94 1.64 17.75
C VAL A 51 -3.85 2.68 18.38
N ARG A 52 -3.27 3.62 19.14
CA ARG A 52 -4.02 4.59 19.96
C ARG A 52 -4.03 6.00 19.39
N ASP A 53 -3.08 6.31 18.53
CA ASP A 53 -2.87 7.66 18.02
C ASP A 53 -2.82 7.71 16.49
N SER A 54 -2.99 8.91 15.96
CA SER A 54 -3.02 9.17 14.51
C SER A 54 -1.70 8.88 13.82
N ALA A 55 -0.56 9.15 14.47
CA ALA A 55 0.76 8.96 13.87
C ALA A 55 1.05 7.46 13.70
N SER A 56 0.66 6.64 14.67
CA SER A 56 0.74 5.19 14.63
C SER A 56 -0.14 4.59 13.52
N LEU A 57 -1.32 5.16 13.28
CA LEU A 57 -2.19 4.75 12.17
C LEU A 57 -1.58 5.14 10.82
N GLU A 58 -1.08 6.37 10.69
CA GLU A 58 -0.42 6.85 9.46
C GLU A 58 0.83 6.03 9.13
N ALA A 59 1.63 5.69 10.15
CA ALA A 59 2.80 4.84 10.00
C ALA A 59 2.45 3.44 9.47
N LEU A 60 1.27 2.89 9.79
CA LEU A 60 0.83 1.60 9.23
C LEU A 60 0.62 1.66 7.73
N PHE A 61 0.05 2.76 7.22
CA PHE A 61 -0.25 2.95 5.79
C PHE A 61 0.95 3.37 4.96
N ARG A 62 2.03 3.82 5.62
CA ARG A 62 3.22 4.34 4.94
C ARG A 62 3.76 3.44 3.82
N PRO A 63 3.88 2.10 3.99
CA PRO A 63 4.35 1.22 2.93
C PRO A 63 3.48 1.25 1.65
N LEU A 64 2.15 1.39 1.79
CA LEU A 64 1.25 1.53 0.64
C LEU A 64 1.41 2.88 -0.06
N MET A 65 1.63 3.93 0.72
CA MET A 65 1.87 5.27 0.18
C MET A 65 3.21 5.35 -0.55
N ASP A 66 4.23 4.66 -0.05
CA ASP A 66 5.53 4.61 -0.71
C ASP A 66 5.46 3.84 -2.04
N ALA A 67 4.51 2.90 -2.15
CA ALA A 67 4.18 2.15 -3.37
C ALA A 67 3.42 2.97 -4.44
N ASP A 68 3.23 4.27 -4.22
CA ASP A 68 2.63 5.18 -5.20
C ASP A 68 3.46 5.24 -6.49
N ILE A 69 2.81 4.90 -7.60
CA ILE A 69 3.37 4.83 -8.95
C ILE A 69 3.01 6.04 -9.83
N SER A 70 2.26 7.02 -9.31
CA SER A 70 1.91 8.26 -10.04
C SER A 70 3.09 9.23 -10.19
N LYS A 71 4.24 8.90 -9.60
CA LYS A 71 5.47 9.71 -9.66
C LYS A 71 5.93 9.88 -11.11
N PRO A 72 6.32 11.09 -11.56
CA PRO A 72 6.80 11.32 -12.92
C PRO A 72 7.98 10.43 -13.33
N SER A 73 8.86 10.09 -12.39
CA SER A 73 10.00 9.19 -12.63
C SER A 73 9.61 7.75 -12.99
N LEU A 74 8.33 7.38 -12.82
CA LEU A 74 7.80 6.04 -13.03
C LEU A 74 6.84 5.95 -14.24
N ALA A 75 6.66 7.03 -15.00
CA ALA A 75 5.64 7.15 -16.05
C ALA A 75 5.64 5.98 -17.05
N ASP A 76 6.83 5.52 -17.47
CA ASP A 76 6.99 4.44 -18.45
C ASP A 76 7.50 3.13 -17.84
N ALA A 77 7.63 3.06 -16.51
CA ALA A 77 8.30 1.97 -15.82
C ALA A 77 7.45 0.69 -15.69
N TYR A 78 6.16 0.75 -16.06
CA TYR A 78 5.18 -0.32 -15.86
C TYR A 78 4.44 -0.70 -17.14
N ASP A 79 4.18 -1.99 -17.28
CA ASP A 79 3.08 -2.52 -18.10
C ASP A 79 1.80 -2.53 -17.25
N ALA A 80 0.66 -2.30 -17.88
CA ALA A 80 -0.62 -2.19 -17.20
C ALA A 80 -1.69 -3.02 -17.90
N ASP A 81 -2.25 -3.98 -17.16
CA ASP A 81 -3.43 -4.75 -17.57
C ASP A 81 -4.65 -4.31 -16.76
N THR A 82 -5.82 -4.35 -17.38
CA THR A 82 -7.09 -4.01 -16.74
C THR A 82 -8.10 -5.12 -17.00
N ILE A 83 -8.66 -5.65 -15.92
CA ILE A 83 -9.69 -6.69 -15.96
C ILE A 83 -10.97 -6.09 -15.40
N VAL A 84 -11.98 -5.92 -16.25
CA VAL A 84 -13.32 -5.50 -15.82
C VAL A 84 -14.10 -6.73 -15.39
N ASN A 85 -14.52 -6.76 -14.13
CA ASN A 85 -15.30 -7.89 -13.61
C ASN A 85 -16.76 -7.76 -14.07
N GLN A 86 -17.16 -8.66 -14.97
CA GLN A 86 -18.53 -8.70 -15.50
C GLN A 86 -19.52 -9.41 -14.55
N LEU A 87 -19.03 -10.19 -13.58
CA LEU A 87 -19.85 -10.97 -12.64
C LEU A 87 -20.31 -10.13 -11.44
N VAL A 88 -19.46 -9.22 -10.96
CA VAL A 88 -19.80 -8.20 -9.96
C VAL A 88 -19.78 -6.86 -10.68
N ALA A 89 -20.94 -6.50 -11.23
CA ALA A 89 -21.10 -5.36 -12.13
C ALA A 89 -20.42 -4.08 -11.59
N GLY A 90 -19.31 -3.71 -12.24
CA GLY A 90 -18.61 -2.45 -12.02
C GLY A 90 -17.28 -2.54 -11.24
N ASP A 91 -16.91 -3.71 -10.71
CA ASP A 91 -15.59 -3.88 -10.11
C ASP A 91 -14.51 -3.97 -11.21
N THR A 92 -13.37 -3.33 -11.00
CA THR A 92 -12.24 -3.36 -11.95
C THR A 92 -10.95 -3.71 -11.22
N THR A 93 -10.20 -4.66 -11.77
CA THR A 93 -8.86 -5.01 -11.31
C THR A 93 -7.82 -4.37 -12.22
N PHE A 94 -6.88 -3.64 -11.64
CA PHE A 94 -5.71 -3.10 -12.32
C PHE A 94 -4.48 -3.91 -11.91
N ILE A 95 -3.68 -4.35 -12.87
CA ILE A 95 -2.43 -5.06 -12.63
C ILE A 95 -1.32 -4.25 -13.27
N LEU A 96 -0.40 -3.75 -12.45
CA LEU A 96 0.74 -2.96 -12.89
C LEU A 96 2.02 -3.75 -12.60
N GLN A 97 2.79 -4.04 -13.63
CA GLN A 97 3.97 -4.88 -13.57
C GLN A 97 5.19 -4.09 -14.04
N SER A 98 6.24 -4.03 -13.22
CA SER A 98 7.48 -3.34 -13.58
C SER A 98 8.13 -3.99 -14.80
N LYS A 99 8.57 -3.16 -15.75
CA LYS A 99 9.38 -3.56 -16.92
C LYS A 99 10.86 -3.82 -16.57
N GLY A 100 11.32 -3.24 -15.46
CA GLY A 100 12.73 -3.24 -15.03
C GLY A 100 13.00 -4.08 -13.78
N LYS A 101 14.29 -4.41 -13.56
CA LYS A 101 14.74 -5.31 -12.48
C LYS A 101 14.74 -4.68 -11.07
N GLN A 102 14.59 -3.36 -10.94
CA GLN A 102 14.68 -2.65 -9.66
C GLN A 102 13.71 -1.46 -9.56
N THR A 103 12.49 -1.60 -10.04
CA THR A 103 11.44 -0.61 -9.82
C THR A 103 10.68 -0.95 -8.54
N ASN A 104 10.36 0.06 -7.72
CA ASN A 104 9.57 -0.12 -6.50
C ASN A 104 8.23 0.63 -6.63
N PRO A 105 7.09 -0.07 -6.56
CA PRO A 105 6.95 -1.52 -6.41
C PRO A 105 7.29 -2.29 -7.69
N TYR A 106 7.60 -3.58 -7.56
CA TYR A 106 7.77 -4.48 -8.70
C TYR A 106 6.41 -4.85 -9.31
N GLN A 107 5.39 -5.05 -8.48
CA GLN A 107 4.02 -5.31 -8.89
C GLN A 107 3.04 -4.58 -7.98
N LEU A 108 1.98 -4.05 -8.58
CA LEU A 108 0.86 -3.45 -7.88
C LEU A 108 -0.44 -3.99 -8.49
N ILE A 109 -1.24 -4.68 -7.68
CA ILE A 109 -2.57 -5.16 -8.06
C ILE A 109 -3.61 -4.42 -7.22
N LEU A 110 -4.60 -3.83 -7.86
CA LEU A 110 -5.66 -3.06 -7.22
C LEU A 110 -7.01 -3.59 -7.65
N ASP A 111 -7.84 -3.96 -6.68
CA ASP A 111 -9.27 -4.16 -6.93
C ASP A 111 -10.03 -2.90 -6.53
N VAL A 112 -10.75 -2.31 -7.47
CA VAL A 112 -11.50 -1.07 -7.30
C VAL A 112 -12.98 -1.35 -7.47
N ASP A 113 -13.80 -0.85 -6.56
CA ASP A 113 -15.26 -0.95 -6.69
C ASP A 113 -15.82 0.01 -7.74
N ARG A 114 -17.09 -0.18 -8.08
CA ARG A 114 -17.83 0.68 -9.01
C ARG A 114 -17.82 2.18 -8.65
N ASP A 115 -17.59 2.53 -7.38
CA ASP A 115 -17.54 3.92 -6.90
C ASP A 115 -16.10 4.49 -7.02
N GLY A 116 -15.17 3.74 -7.61
CA GLY A 116 -13.77 4.13 -7.78
C GLY A 116 -12.92 3.97 -6.52
N ARG A 117 -13.39 3.22 -5.52
CA ARG A 117 -12.68 3.04 -4.24
C ARG A 117 -11.94 1.70 -4.21
N ILE A 118 -10.71 1.72 -3.71
CA ILE A 118 -9.87 0.53 -3.53
C ILE A 118 -10.51 -0.40 -2.49
N LYS A 119 -10.89 -1.61 -2.92
CA LYS A 119 -11.31 -2.73 -2.07
C LYS A 119 -10.11 -3.49 -1.54
N THR A 120 -9.18 -3.82 -2.44
CA THR A 120 -7.94 -4.51 -2.09
C THR A 120 -6.76 -3.87 -2.81
N ALA A 121 -5.61 -3.86 -2.15
CA ALA A 121 -4.34 -3.56 -2.79
C ALA A 121 -3.33 -4.63 -2.42
N ARG A 122 -2.61 -5.15 -3.42
CA ARG A 122 -1.48 -6.04 -3.24
C ARG A 122 -0.26 -5.40 -3.87
N VAL A 123 0.77 -5.21 -3.06
CA VAL A 123 2.03 -4.62 -3.50
C VAL A 123 3.12 -5.64 -3.28
N THR A 124 3.93 -5.88 -4.30
CA THR A 124 5.14 -6.68 -4.19
C THR A 124 6.31 -5.81 -4.58
N ALA A 125 7.30 -5.70 -3.68
CA ALA A 125 8.57 -5.05 -3.93
C ALA A 125 9.69 -6.07 -3.79
N TYR A 126 10.66 -6.00 -4.70
CA TYR A 126 11.81 -6.88 -4.71
C TYR A 126 13.07 -6.08 -5.03
N THR A 127 14.13 -6.29 -4.25
CA THR A 127 15.45 -5.76 -4.58
C THR A 127 16.48 -6.82 -4.22
N SER A 128 17.35 -7.13 -5.17
CA SER A 128 18.40 -8.12 -4.96
C SER A 128 19.68 -7.70 -5.67
N ASN A 129 20.79 -7.89 -4.97
CA ASN A 129 22.15 -7.77 -5.48
C ASN A 129 23.04 -8.78 -4.73
N LEU A 130 24.34 -8.79 -5.03
CA LEU A 130 25.29 -9.74 -4.43
C LEU A 130 25.35 -9.65 -2.89
N VAL A 131 25.07 -8.47 -2.34
CA VAL A 131 25.22 -8.16 -0.91
C VAL A 131 23.91 -8.34 -0.14
N TYR A 132 22.78 -8.16 -0.80
CA TYR A 132 21.51 -7.96 -0.13
C TYR A 132 20.34 -8.46 -0.97
N GLU A 133 19.41 -9.13 -0.30
CA GLU A 133 18.10 -9.48 -0.83
C GLU A 133 17.01 -8.92 0.08
N TYR A 134 16.04 -8.27 -0.55
CA TYR A 134 14.86 -7.68 0.06
C TYR A 134 13.62 -8.10 -0.68
N ARG A 135 12.61 -8.53 0.07
CA ARG A 135 11.26 -8.74 -0.44
C ARG A 135 10.29 -8.08 0.51
N GLN A 136 9.33 -7.35 -0.03
CA GLN A 136 8.21 -6.84 0.74
C GLN A 136 6.91 -7.16 0.02
N GLU A 137 5.96 -7.70 0.77
CA GLU A 137 4.59 -7.93 0.34
C GLU A 137 3.66 -7.11 1.22
N ILE A 138 2.80 -6.32 0.60
CA ILE A 138 1.78 -5.55 1.29
C ILE A 138 0.42 -6.04 0.81
N LEU A 139 -0.46 -6.33 1.75
CA LEU A 139 -1.86 -6.65 1.51
C LEU A 139 -2.72 -5.67 2.29
N TYR A 140 -3.55 -4.92 1.59
CA TYR A 140 -4.60 -4.12 2.17
C TYR A 140 -5.96 -4.67 1.75
N GLU A 141 -6.85 -4.80 2.71
CA GLU A 141 -8.26 -5.09 2.51
C GLU A 141 -9.08 -4.03 3.26
N ARG A 142 -9.88 -3.27 2.51
CA ARG A 142 -10.66 -2.15 3.06
C ARG A 142 -11.51 -2.59 4.24
N SER A 143 -11.40 -1.84 5.34
CA SER A 143 -12.13 -2.08 6.61
C SER A 143 -11.89 -3.46 7.24
N ARG A 144 -10.87 -4.22 6.80
CA ARG A 144 -10.54 -5.53 7.36
C ARG A 144 -9.14 -5.58 7.92
N GLN A 145 -8.13 -5.36 7.07
CA GLN A 145 -6.75 -5.47 7.51
C GLN A 145 -5.75 -4.72 6.62
N LEU A 146 -4.57 -4.52 7.21
CA LEU A 146 -3.35 -4.16 6.53
C LEU A 146 -2.23 -5.08 7.00
N ARG A 147 -1.62 -5.85 6.09
CA ARG A 147 -0.50 -6.72 6.37
C ARG A 147 0.71 -6.30 5.55
N VAL A 148 1.86 -6.20 6.19
CA VAL A 148 3.16 -5.97 5.58
C VAL A 148 4.05 -7.12 5.99
N SER A 149 4.52 -7.92 5.03
CA SER A 149 5.52 -8.95 5.23
C SER A 149 6.82 -8.52 4.59
N THR A 150 7.92 -8.58 5.33
CA THR A 150 9.25 -8.18 4.87
C THR A 150 10.22 -9.31 5.13
N PHE A 151 10.94 -9.71 4.10
CA PHE A 151 12.08 -10.61 4.17
C PHE A 151 13.34 -9.84 3.83
N GLN A 152 14.36 -9.95 4.67
CA GLN A 152 15.67 -9.38 4.41
C GLN A 152 16.79 -10.40 4.64
N LYS A 153 17.79 -10.36 3.78
CA LYS A 153 19.00 -11.16 3.90
C LYS A 153 20.21 -10.34 3.47
N ILE A 154 21.18 -10.23 4.37
CA ILE A 154 22.48 -9.60 4.12
C ILE A 154 23.54 -10.71 4.23
N ILE A 155 24.57 -10.66 3.39
CA ILE A 155 25.70 -11.60 3.45
C ILE A 155 26.31 -11.60 4.86
N PHE A 156 26.65 -12.78 5.35
CA PHE A 156 27.16 -13.05 6.70
C PHE A 156 26.18 -12.79 7.86
N MET A 157 24.94 -12.39 7.58
CA MET A 157 23.89 -12.26 8.60
C MET A 157 22.85 -13.38 8.45
N LYS A 158 22.15 -13.69 9.55
CA LYS A 158 20.97 -14.55 9.47
C LYS A 158 19.84 -13.78 8.75
N PRO A 159 19.10 -14.41 7.83
CA PRO A 159 17.91 -13.80 7.26
C PRO A 159 16.91 -13.43 8.35
N GLU A 160 16.18 -12.34 8.14
CA GLU A 160 15.13 -11.90 9.03
C GLU A 160 13.79 -11.81 8.30
N HIS A 161 12.74 -12.22 8.99
CA HIS A 161 11.36 -12.11 8.53
C HIS A 161 10.58 -11.26 9.53
N LEU A 162 10.08 -10.12 9.07
CA LEU A 162 9.22 -9.20 9.81
C LEU A 162 7.82 -9.22 9.20
N GLU A 163 6.80 -9.47 10.01
CA GLU A 163 5.41 -9.30 9.62
C GLU A 163 4.76 -8.26 10.53
N VAL A 164 4.08 -7.29 9.95
CA VAL A 164 3.22 -6.34 10.67
C VAL A 164 1.81 -6.53 10.14
N GLN A 165 0.88 -6.87 11.01
CA GLN A 165 -0.52 -7.07 10.66
C GLN A 165 -1.40 -6.21 11.55
N ALA A 166 -2.15 -5.30 10.93
CA ALA A 166 -3.15 -4.48 11.58
C ALA A 166 -4.55 -4.97 11.18
N TRP A 167 -5.39 -5.23 12.18
CA TRP A 167 -6.80 -5.57 12.00
C TRP A 167 -7.65 -4.35 12.31
N PHE A 168 -8.56 -4.03 11.40
CA PHE A 168 -9.54 -2.96 11.58
C PHE A 168 -10.82 -3.56 12.15
N LEU A 169 -11.09 -3.28 13.42
CA LEU A 169 -12.21 -3.85 14.16
C LEU A 169 -13.25 -2.76 14.42
N PRO A 170 -14.54 -3.07 14.37
CA PRO A 170 -15.58 -2.14 14.83
C PRO A 170 -15.30 -1.66 16.26
N ALA A 171 -15.63 -0.39 16.54
CA ALA A 171 -15.84 0.00 17.93
C ALA A 171 -16.91 -0.92 18.52
N LYS A 172 -16.64 -1.54 19.68
CA LYS A 172 -17.72 -2.24 20.40
C LYS A 172 -18.78 -1.19 20.75
N ALA A 173 -20.02 -1.44 20.32
CA ALA A 173 -21.19 -0.67 20.73
C ALA A 173 -21.44 -0.80 22.24
#